data_AF-A0A0G0PNX3-F1
#
_entry.id   AF-A0A0G0PNX3-F1
#
_cell.length_a   1.000
_cell.length_b   1.000
_cell.length_c   1.000
_cell.angle_alpha   90.00
_cell.angle_beta   90.00
_cell.angle_gamma   90.00
#
_symmetry.space_group_name_H-M   'P 1'
#
loop_
_entity.id
_entity.type
_entity.pdbx_description
1 polymer ?
#
loop_
_entity_poly.entity_id
_entity_poly.type
_entity_poly.pdbx_seq_one_letter_code
_entity_poly.pdbx_strand_id
1 'polypeptide(L)'
;MFVVQYRGIWFALSGVLLALSAWAIFTYGFNFSIDFKGGTITEAKYVERPEKELIESNIERLSLGGFSVRPSGKTNYIIRTRELGNDERIALNKALGTPTIERQNTIGPTAGAELKSKAIKAILVVILMIVLFITFAFRNISRPVSSWKYGLVTIVALAHDVVIPTGIFVYLG
;
A
#
# COMPACT_ATOMS: atom_id res chain seq x y z
N MET A 1 -38.47 -0.60 0.59
CA MET A 1 -37.07 -1.03 0.83
C MET A 1 -36.43 -0.12 1.87
N PHE A 2 -35.98 -0.69 2.99
CA PHE A 2 -35.33 0.02 4.11
C PHE A 2 -34.21 0.98 3.65
N VAL A 3 -33.44 0.57 2.63
CA VAL A 3 -32.35 1.36 2.02
C VAL A 3 -32.82 2.69 1.44
N VAL A 4 -33.97 2.72 0.76
CA VAL A 4 -34.50 3.95 0.13
C VAL A 4 -35.06 4.92 1.16
N GLN A 5 -35.64 4.39 2.25
CA GLN A 5 -36.21 5.18 3.33
C GLN A 5 -35.15 5.94 4.14
N TYR A 6 -34.00 5.30 4.41
CA TYR A 6 -32.90 5.89 5.20
C TYR A 6 -31.74 6.41 4.35
N ARG A 7 -31.96 6.69 3.06
CA ARG A 7 -30.92 7.15 2.12
C ARG A 7 -30.06 8.30 2.65
N GLY A 8 -30.66 9.25 3.38
CA GLY A 8 -29.95 10.40 3.94
C GLY A 8 -28.93 10.01 5.02
N ILE A 9 -29.25 9.02 5.85
CA ILE A 9 -28.34 8.51 6.89
C ILE A 9 -27.15 7.82 6.24
N TRP A 10 -27.39 6.99 5.22
CA TRP A 10 -26.32 6.29 4.50
C TRP A 10 -25.39 7.26 3.75
N PHE A 11 -25.94 8.28 3.10
CA PHE A 11 -25.12 9.31 2.45
C PHE A 11 -24.32 10.15 3.47
N ALA A 12 -24.92 10.48 4.62
CA ALA A 12 -24.20 11.19 5.68
C ALA A 12 -23.04 10.34 6.24
N LEU A 13 -23.29 9.06 6.53
CA LEU A 13 -22.26 8.14 7.01
C LEU A 13 -21.11 8.00 6.02
N SER A 14 -21.42 7.74 4.74
CA SER A 14 -20.43 7.68 3.66
C SER A 14 -19.64 8.99 3.51
N GLY A 15 -20.32 10.14 3.56
CA GLY A 15 -19.67 11.45 3.50
C GLY A 15 -18.70 11.71 4.65
N VAL A 16 -19.09 11.33 5.88
CA VAL A 16 -18.20 11.42 7.06
C VAL A 16 -16.98 10.51 6.90
N LEU A 17 -17.18 9.25 6.50
CA LEU A 17 -16.08 8.31 6.26
C LEU A 17 -15.13 8.81 5.16
N LEU A 18 -15.67 9.37 4.08
CA LEU A 18 -14.87 9.95 3.00
C LEU A 18 -14.04 11.14 3.49
N ALA A 19 -14.64 12.04 4.29
CA ALA A 19 -13.95 13.20 4.84
C ALA A 19 -12.83 12.80 5.81
N LEU A 20 -13.10 11.84 6.71
CA LEU A 20 -12.08 11.31 7.64
C LEU A 20 -10.95 10.60 6.89
N SER A 21 -11.29 9.83 5.85
CA SER A 21 -10.31 9.12 5.03
C SER A 21 -9.43 10.08 4.24
N ALA A 22 -10.02 11.12 3.63
CA ALA A 22 -9.27 12.18 2.96
C ALA A 22 -8.34 12.90 3.94
N TRP A 23 -8.86 13.28 5.12
CA TRP A 23 -8.05 13.90 6.18
C TRP A 23 -6.88 13.02 6.60
N ALA A 24 -7.08 11.71 6.79
CA ALA A 24 -6.02 10.77 7.12
C ALA A 24 -4.96 10.68 6.01
N ILE A 25 -5.37 10.64 4.74
CA ILE A 25 -4.44 10.61 3.60
C ILE A 25 -3.54 11.86 3.57
N PHE A 26 -4.10 13.04 3.80
CA PHE A 26 -3.33 14.29 3.78
C PHE A 26 -2.42 14.50 5.00
N THR A 27 -2.79 13.94 6.16
CA THR A 27 -2.05 14.15 7.42
C THR A 27 -0.97 13.10 7.67
N TYR A 28 -1.27 11.81 7.48
CA TYR A 28 -0.32 10.72 7.73
C TYR A 28 0.53 10.37 6.49
N GLY A 29 0.01 10.63 5.28
CA GLY A 29 0.70 10.34 4.03
C GLY A 29 0.82 8.84 3.72
N PHE A 30 1.41 8.51 2.57
CA PHE A 30 1.49 7.13 2.10
C PHE A 30 2.76 6.40 2.57
N ASN A 31 2.57 5.26 3.26
CA ASN A 31 3.64 4.33 3.63
C ASN A 31 3.95 3.36 2.49
N PHE A 32 4.59 3.86 1.42
CA PHE A 32 4.96 3.02 0.27
C PHE A 32 5.89 1.86 0.66
N SER A 33 5.64 0.69 0.06
CA SER A 33 6.50 -0.49 0.19
C SER A 33 7.86 -0.28 -0.49
N ILE A 34 8.78 -1.21 -0.21
CA ILE A 34 10.10 -1.22 -0.86
C ILE A 34 10.02 -1.42 -2.38
N ASP A 35 8.90 -1.94 -2.90
CA ASP A 35 8.69 -2.10 -4.35
C ASP A 35 8.59 -0.74 -5.06
N PHE A 36 8.21 0.31 -4.32
CA PHE A 36 8.08 1.67 -4.86
C PHE A 36 9.18 2.62 -4.36
N LYS A 37 9.70 2.42 -3.14
CA LYS A 37 10.79 3.23 -2.59
C LYS A 37 12.19 2.70 -2.93
N GLY A 38 12.30 1.44 -3.33
CA GLY A 38 13.56 0.70 -3.29
C GLY A 38 13.89 0.26 -1.85
N GLY A 39 14.73 -0.76 -1.71
CA GLY A 39 15.11 -1.29 -0.40
C GLY A 39 15.53 -2.74 -0.41
N THR A 40 15.82 -3.27 0.78
CA THR A 40 16.11 -4.69 0.99
C THR A 40 15.10 -5.28 1.97
N ILE A 41 14.46 -6.38 1.59
CA ILE A 41 13.71 -7.26 2.50
C ILE A 41 14.62 -8.42 2.86
N THR A 42 14.84 -8.63 4.14
CA THR A 42 15.49 -9.83 4.70
C THR A 42 14.47 -10.57 5.55
N GLU A 43 14.21 -11.83 5.20
CA GLU A 43 13.36 -12.75 5.94
C GLU A 43 14.25 -13.73 6.70
N ALA A 44 14.28 -13.55 8.02
CA ALA A 44 15.12 -14.30 8.93
C ALA A 44 14.25 -15.23 9.77
N LYS A 45 14.55 -16.52 9.74
CA LYS A 45 13.88 -17.55 10.53
C LYS A 45 14.77 -17.99 11.67
N TYR A 46 14.19 -18.01 12.86
CA TYR A 46 14.85 -18.48 14.07
C TYR A 46 14.26 -19.81 14.51
N VAL A 47 15.05 -20.58 15.27
CA VAL A 47 14.55 -21.77 15.98
C VAL A 47 13.61 -21.33 17.11
N GLU A 48 14.05 -20.34 17.89
CA GLU A 48 13.26 -19.63 18.89
C GLU A 48 13.35 -18.13 18.61
N ARG A 49 12.20 -17.44 18.62
CA ARG A 49 12.14 -16.03 18.24
C ARG A 49 12.82 -15.17 19.33
N PRO A 50 13.92 -14.47 19.01
CA PRO A 50 14.52 -13.53 19.95
C PRO A 50 13.59 -12.33 20.19
N GLU A 51 13.77 -11.65 21.31
CA GLU A 51 13.03 -10.43 21.64
C GLU A 51 13.24 -9.36 20.56
N LYS A 52 12.15 -8.67 20.17
CA LYS A 52 12.16 -7.75 19.04
C LYS A 52 13.13 -6.60 19.30
N GLU A 53 13.11 -6.09 20.51
CA GLU A 53 13.91 -4.97 21.03
C GLU A 53 15.41 -5.26 20.91
N LEU A 54 15.83 -6.51 21.15
CA LEU A 54 17.21 -6.93 21.00
C LEU A 54 17.65 -6.83 19.53
N ILE A 55 16.82 -7.32 18.61
CA ILE A 55 17.09 -7.26 17.16
C ILE A 55 17.13 -5.81 16.69
N GLU A 56 16.18 -4.98 17.10
CA GLU A 56 16.14 -3.56 16.74
C GLU A 56 17.39 -2.83 17.24
N SER A 57 17.83 -3.08 18.49
CA SER A 57 19.05 -2.47 19.04
C SER A 57 20.33 -2.90 18.31
N ASN A 58 20.40 -4.15 17.83
CA ASN A 58 21.55 -4.64 17.06
C ASN A 58 21.61 -4.01 15.67
N ILE A 59 20.44 -3.80 15.03
CA ILE A 59 20.35 -3.16 13.72
C ILE A 59 20.63 -1.66 13.83
N GLU A 60 20.19 -1.01 14.91
CA GLU A 60 20.40 0.43 15.13
C GLU A 60 21.90 0.77 15.25
N ARG A 61 22.70 -0.10 15.87
CA ARG A 61 24.17 0.05 15.94
C ARG A 61 24.85 0.07 14.58
N LEU A 62 24.25 -0.54 13.56
CA LEU A 62 24.78 -0.55 12.19
C LEU A 62 24.54 0.79 11.47
N SER A 63 23.78 1.72 12.05
CA SER A 63 23.48 3.03 11.47
C SER A 63 22.96 2.96 10.02
N LEU A 64 22.15 1.93 9.72
CA LEU A 64 21.59 1.70 8.39
C LEU A 64 20.50 2.72 7.99
N GLY A 65 20.15 3.63 8.90
CA GLY A 65 19.06 4.60 8.72
C GLY A 65 17.71 4.00 9.10
N GLY A 66 16.66 4.32 8.34
CA GLY A 66 15.31 3.81 8.60
C GLY A 66 15.18 2.31 8.35
N PHE A 67 14.75 1.57 9.37
CA PHE A 67 14.45 0.14 9.27
C PHE A 67 13.08 -0.19 9.89
N SER A 68 12.51 -1.33 9.53
CA SER A 68 11.31 -1.87 10.17
C SER A 68 11.49 -3.35 10.43
N VAL A 69 11.29 -3.78 11.68
CA VAL A 69 11.27 -5.19 12.06
C VAL A 69 9.82 -5.58 12.36
N ARG A 70 9.26 -6.52 11.59
CA ARG A 70 7.91 -7.03 11.82
C ARG A 70 7.96 -8.55 12.02
N PRO A 71 7.34 -9.09 13.09
CA PRO A 71 7.23 -10.53 13.26
C PRO A 71 6.38 -11.12 12.13
N SER A 72 6.80 -12.28 11.62
CA SER A 72 6.09 -13.04 10.60
C SER A 72 5.91 -14.48 11.06
N GLY A 73 4.68 -14.99 11.08
CA GLY A 73 4.39 -16.34 11.57
C GLY A 73 4.81 -16.58 13.03
N LYS A 74 5.31 -17.78 13.34
CA LYS A 74 5.71 -18.19 14.71
C LYS A 74 7.14 -17.78 15.07
N THR A 75 8.10 -17.96 14.16
CA THR A 75 9.53 -17.74 14.45
C THR A 75 10.26 -16.86 13.45
N ASN A 76 9.58 -16.35 12.41
CA ASN A 76 10.21 -15.51 11.39
C ASN A 76 10.13 -14.03 11.78
N TYR A 77 11.08 -13.27 11.25
CA TYR A 77 11.07 -11.81 11.20
C TYR A 77 11.24 -11.34 9.76
N ILE A 78 10.44 -10.34 9.38
CA ILE A 78 10.63 -9.58 8.15
C ILE A 78 11.28 -8.26 8.53
N ILE A 79 12.50 -8.08 8.04
CA ILE A 79 13.29 -6.88 8.24
C ILE A 79 13.32 -6.13 6.93
N ARG A 80 12.87 -4.87 6.95
CA ARG A 80 12.95 -3.96 5.79
C ARG A 80 13.95 -2.87 6.09
N THR A 81 14.87 -2.64 5.18
CA THR A 81 15.87 -1.57 5.25
C THR A 81 15.91 -0.83 3.92
N ARG A 82 16.68 0.26 3.86
CA ARG A 82 17.13 0.81 2.58
C ARG A 82 17.92 -0.24 1.78
N GLU A 83 18.25 0.12 0.54
CA GLU A 83 19.16 -0.68 -0.27
C GLU A 83 20.49 -0.87 0.48
N LEU A 84 20.92 -2.13 0.59
CA LEU A 84 22.13 -2.51 1.30
C LEU A 84 23.21 -2.93 0.30
N GLY A 85 24.41 -2.41 0.48
CA GLY A 85 25.62 -2.91 -0.18
C GLY A 85 25.99 -4.32 0.33
N ASN A 86 26.94 -4.98 -0.34
CA ASN A 86 27.38 -6.32 0.06
C ASN A 86 27.92 -6.35 1.51
N ASP A 87 28.73 -5.37 1.88
CA ASP A 87 29.33 -5.31 3.22
C ASP A 87 28.27 -5.07 4.31
N GLU A 88 27.29 -4.20 4.02
CA GLU A 88 26.19 -3.92 4.94
C GLU A 88 25.26 -5.13 5.14
N ARG A 89 25.07 -5.95 4.09
CA ARG A 89 24.33 -7.22 4.22
C ARG A 89 25.04 -8.20 5.12
N ILE A 90 26.36 -8.34 4.95
CA ILE A 90 27.16 -9.23 5.80
C ILE A 90 27.10 -8.75 7.24
N ALA A 91 27.21 -7.43 7.47
CA ALA A 91 27.10 -6.84 8.79
C ALA A 91 25.70 -7.04 9.41
N LEU A 92 24.63 -6.88 8.63
CA LEU A 92 23.26 -7.16 9.05
C LEU A 92 23.10 -8.64 9.44
N ASN A 93 23.52 -9.56 8.58
CA ASN A 93 23.40 -10.99 8.82
C ASN A 93 24.15 -11.41 10.10
N LYS A 94 25.32 -10.79 10.37
CA LYS A 94 26.08 -10.98 11.60
C LYS A 94 25.37 -10.40 12.83
N ALA A 95 24.76 -9.23 12.71
CA ALA A 95 24.03 -8.57 13.80
C ALA A 95 22.74 -9.32 14.19
N LEU A 96 22.16 -10.08 13.26
CA LEU A 96 21.02 -10.96 13.54
C LEU A 96 21.41 -12.23 14.31
N GLY A 97 22.70 -12.52 14.45
CA GLY A 97 23.20 -13.70 15.16
C GLY A 97 23.21 -14.93 14.28
N THR A 98 22.34 -15.91 14.57
CA THR A 98 22.29 -17.22 13.88
C THR A 98 20.92 -17.56 13.25
N PRO A 99 20.23 -16.65 12.54
CA PRO A 99 19.04 -17.02 11.81
C PRO A 99 19.37 -17.83 10.56
N THR A 100 18.42 -18.64 10.12
CA THR A 100 18.39 -19.12 8.73
C THR A 100 17.74 -18.04 7.88
N ILE A 101 18.48 -17.47 6.93
CA ILE A 101 17.93 -16.46 6.01
C ILE A 101 17.16 -17.20 4.91
N GLU A 102 15.83 -17.15 4.96
CA GLU A 102 14.98 -17.83 3.97
C GLU A 102 14.91 -17.03 2.66
N ARG A 103 14.93 -15.70 2.74
CA ARG A 103 14.85 -14.83 1.57
C ARG A 103 15.52 -13.49 1.82
N GLN A 104 16.34 -13.04 0.87
CA GLN A 104 16.88 -11.68 0.88
C GLN A 104 16.73 -11.07 -0.51
N ASN A 105 15.76 -10.17 -0.66
CA ASN A 105 15.44 -9.52 -1.93
C ASN A 105 15.78 -8.04 -1.85
N THR A 106 16.41 -7.53 -2.90
CA THR A 106 16.72 -6.10 -3.01
C THR A 106 16.16 -5.54 -4.29
N ILE A 107 15.51 -4.40 -4.14
CA ILE A 107 14.93 -3.63 -5.22
C ILE A 107 15.69 -2.32 -5.27
N GLY A 108 16.43 -2.10 -6.36
CA GLY A 108 17.12 -0.85 -6.59
C GLY A 108 16.14 0.31 -6.81
N PRO A 109 16.54 1.56 -6.53
CA PRO A 109 15.69 2.74 -6.66
C PRO A 109 15.21 2.97 -8.09
N THR A 110 16.00 2.58 -9.09
CA THR A 110 15.64 2.66 -10.51
C THR A 110 14.48 1.72 -10.87
N ALA A 111 14.59 0.45 -10.45
CA ALA A 111 13.53 -0.54 -10.64
C ALA A 111 12.25 -0.12 -9.90
N GLY A 112 12.37 0.38 -8.66
CA GLY A 112 11.23 0.87 -7.88
C GLY A 112 10.55 2.08 -8.52
N ALA A 113 11.33 3.03 -9.04
CA ALA A 113 10.80 4.19 -9.78
C ALA A 113 10.11 3.77 -11.07
N GLU A 114 10.66 2.80 -11.80
CA GLU A 114 10.05 2.26 -13.00
C GLU A 114 8.74 1.52 -12.70
N LEU A 115 8.70 0.69 -11.64
CA LEU A 115 7.49 0.02 -11.17
C LEU A 115 6.41 1.04 -10.78
N LYS A 116 6.78 2.10 -10.04
CA LYS A 116 5.86 3.20 -9.70
C LYS A 116 5.29 3.86 -10.95
N SER A 117 6.13 4.20 -11.91
CA SER A 117 5.71 4.84 -13.16
C SER A 117 4.78 3.95 -13.98
N LYS A 118 5.12 2.66 -14.11
CA LYS A 118 4.29 1.66 -14.80
C LYS A 118 2.95 1.46 -14.10
N ALA A 119 2.92 1.39 -12.77
CA ALA A 119 1.70 1.25 -11.99
C ALA A 119 0.76 2.44 -12.19
N ILE A 120 1.27 3.68 -12.14
CA ILE A 120 0.47 4.89 -12.38
C ILE A 120 -0.10 4.89 -13.80
N LYS A 121 0.72 4.58 -14.81
CA LYS A 121 0.26 4.50 -16.21
C LYS A 121 -0.81 3.42 -16.38
N ALA A 122 -0.61 2.24 -15.79
CA ALA A 122 -1.58 1.14 -15.85
C ALA A 122 -2.93 1.55 -15.22
N ILE A 123 -2.92 2.19 -14.05
CA ILE A 123 -4.14 2.68 -13.39
C ILE A 123 -4.88 3.67 -14.30
N LEU A 124 -4.18 4.64 -14.88
CA LEU A 124 -4.80 5.63 -15.78
C LEU A 124 -5.42 4.98 -17.02
N VAL A 125 -4.72 4.02 -17.63
CA VAL A 125 -5.24 3.29 -18.79
C VAL A 125 -6.47 2.46 -18.42
N VAL A 126 -6.44 1.75 -17.29
CA VAL A 126 -7.58 0.95 -16.82
C VAL A 126 -8.79 1.83 -16.53
N ILE A 127 -8.62 2.97 -15.85
CA ILE A 127 -9.71 3.92 -15.60
C ILE A 127 -10.31 4.40 -16.92
N LEU A 128 -9.47 4.78 -17.89
CA LEU A 128 -9.94 5.21 -19.22
C LEU A 128 -10.72 4.09 -19.92
N MET A 129 -10.23 2.85 -19.89
CA MET A 129 -10.92 1.71 -20.50
C MET A 129 -12.27 1.43 -19.85
N ILE A 130 -12.37 1.53 -18.51
CA ILE A 130 -13.64 1.37 -17.79
C ILE A 130 -14.62 2.48 -18.19
N VAL A 131 -14.18 3.74 -18.26
CA VAL A 131 -15.03 4.87 -18.66
C VAL A 131 -15.53 4.69 -20.10
N LEU A 132 -14.66 4.29 -21.03
CA LEU A 132 -15.03 4.00 -22.42
C LEU A 132 -16.01 2.83 -22.50
N PHE A 133 -15.76 1.76 -21.75
CA PHE A 133 -16.64 0.59 -21.71
C PHE A 133 -18.03 0.95 -21.18
N ILE A 134 -18.13 1.67 -20.06
CA ILE A 134 -19.41 2.12 -19.50
C ILE A 134 -20.13 3.05 -20.47
N THR A 135 -19.41 4.01 -21.06
CA THR A 135 -19.99 4.92 -22.05
C THR A 135 -20.55 4.16 -23.25
N PHE A 136 -19.85 3.14 -23.74
CA PHE A 136 -20.32 2.28 -24.83
C PHE A 136 -21.49 1.38 -24.41
N ALA A 137 -21.40 0.72 -23.26
CA ALA A 137 -22.42 -0.20 -22.75
C ALA A 137 -23.76 0.52 -22.51
N PHE A 138 -23.72 1.74 -21.97
CA PHE A 138 -24.90 2.53 -21.64
C PHE A 138 -25.31 3.50 -22.76
N ARG A 139 -24.65 3.48 -23.92
CA ARG A 139 -24.94 4.40 -25.05
C ARG A 139 -26.41 4.40 -25.47
N ASN A 140 -27.04 3.22 -25.41
CA ASN A 140 -28.42 2.99 -25.82
C ASN A 140 -29.44 3.36 -24.73
N ILE A 141 -28.99 3.67 -23.50
CA ILE A 141 -29.83 3.97 -22.32
C ILE A 141 -29.78 5.49 -22.03
N SER A 142 -29.73 6.29 -23.11
CA SER A 142 -29.50 7.74 -23.06
C SER A 142 -30.67 8.59 -22.52
N ARG A 143 -31.79 7.98 -22.11
CA ARG A 143 -32.92 8.67 -21.46
C ARG A 143 -33.26 7.97 -20.15
N PRO A 144 -33.41 8.68 -19.01
CA PRO A 144 -33.44 10.15 -18.84
C PRO A 144 -32.06 10.81 -18.62
N VAL A 145 -30.98 10.04 -18.49
CA VAL A 145 -29.63 10.55 -18.17
C VAL A 145 -28.72 10.35 -19.38
N SER A 146 -28.00 11.39 -19.80
CA SER A 146 -27.09 11.31 -20.95
C SER A 146 -25.92 10.35 -20.68
N SER A 147 -25.52 9.58 -21.70
CA SER A 147 -24.53 8.49 -21.58
C SER A 147 -23.20 8.90 -20.93
N TRP A 148 -22.71 10.12 -21.19
CA TRP A 148 -21.46 10.61 -20.59
C TRP A 148 -21.56 10.87 -19.09
N LYS A 149 -22.77 11.18 -18.57
CA LYS A 149 -23.00 11.39 -17.14
C LYS A 149 -22.84 10.08 -16.36
N TYR A 150 -23.18 8.93 -16.96
CA TYR A 150 -22.90 7.63 -16.34
C TYR A 150 -21.40 7.38 -16.21
N GLY A 151 -20.60 7.73 -17.23
CA GLY A 151 -19.14 7.66 -17.15
C GLY A 151 -18.58 8.51 -16.00
N LEU A 152 -19.06 9.75 -15.84
CA LEU A 152 -18.63 10.63 -14.74
C LEU A 152 -19.05 10.08 -13.37
N VAL A 153 -20.30 9.61 -13.22
CA VAL A 153 -20.80 9.01 -11.97
C VAL A 153 -19.97 7.78 -11.60
N THR A 154 -19.59 6.95 -12.59
CA THR A 154 -18.71 5.80 -12.36
C THR A 154 -17.34 6.23 -11.82
N ILE A 155 -16.72 7.27 -12.38
CA ILE A 155 -15.43 7.78 -11.87
C ILE A 155 -15.57 8.24 -10.41
N VAL A 156 -16.62 8.99 -10.10
CA VAL A 156 -16.86 9.48 -8.73
C VAL A 156 -17.11 8.32 -7.76
N ALA A 157 -17.90 7.33 -8.15
CA ALA A 157 -18.16 6.14 -7.34
C ALA A 157 -16.87 5.34 -7.09
N LEU A 158 -16.08 5.09 -8.13
CA LEU A 158 -14.79 4.39 -8.00
C LEU A 158 -13.81 5.17 -7.13
N ALA A 159 -13.76 6.49 -7.26
CA ALA A 159 -12.92 7.33 -6.41
C ALA A 159 -13.33 7.22 -4.94
N HIS A 160 -14.63 7.31 -4.64
CA HIS A 160 -15.16 7.10 -3.29
C HIS A 160 -14.77 5.72 -2.73
N ASP A 161 -14.97 4.66 -3.51
CA ASP A 161 -14.72 3.28 -3.09
C ASP A 161 -13.24 2.98 -2.85
N VAL A 162 -12.33 3.70 -3.49
CA VAL A 162 -10.89 3.59 -3.27
C VAL A 162 -10.39 4.48 -2.13
N VAL A 163 -10.92 5.71 -2.00
CA VAL A 163 -10.46 6.67 -0.99
C VAL A 163 -10.73 6.17 0.42
N ILE A 164 -11.90 5.58 0.70
CA ILE A 164 -12.26 5.13 2.05
C ILE A 164 -11.31 4.03 2.56
N PRO A 165 -11.11 2.89 1.85
CA PRO A 165 -10.14 1.89 2.25
C PRO A 165 -8.72 2.47 2.34
N THR A 166 -8.33 3.32 1.39
CA THR A 166 -7.00 3.93 1.37
C THR A 166 -6.75 4.78 2.62
N GLY A 167 -7.72 5.56 3.07
CA GLY A 167 -7.60 6.36 4.30
C GLY A 167 -7.43 5.49 5.54
N ILE A 168 -8.15 4.37 5.62
CA ILE A 168 -7.98 3.39 6.71
C ILE A 168 -6.58 2.76 6.66
N PHE A 169 -6.10 2.36 5.49
CA PHE A 169 -4.74 1.81 5.32
C PHE A 169 -3.66 2.80 5.74
N VAL A 170 -3.79 4.06 5.33
CA VAL A 170 -2.84 5.12 5.68
C VAL A 170 -2.84 5.38 7.20
N TYR A 171 -4.02 5.35 7.83
CA TYR A 171 -4.14 5.50 9.28
C TYR A 171 -3.50 4.33 10.07
N LEU A 172 -3.61 3.10 9.57
CA LEU A 172 -3.12 1.90 10.27
C LEU A 172 -1.62 1.61 10.05
N GLY A 173 -1.02 2.03 8.93
CA GLY A 173 0.40 1.76 8.59
C GLY A 173 0.70 0.32 8.20
#